data_AF-A0A943JPR9-F1
#
_entry.id   AF-A0A943JPR9-F1
#
_cell.length_a   1.000
_cell.length_b   1.000
_cell.length_c   1.000
_cell.angle_alpha   90.00
_cell.angle_beta   90.00
_cell.angle_gamma   90.00
#
_symmetry.space_group_name_H-M   'P 1'
#
loop_
_entity.id
_entity.type
_entity.pdbx_description
1 polymer ?
#
loop_
_entity_poly.entity_id
_entity_poly.type
_entity_poly.pdbx_seq_one_letter_code
_entity_poly.pdbx_strand_id
1 'polypeptide(L)'
;MSKLIKNELIKIFSKKSMIVIGVIILVIIIGFNVLNKVSQNMSNSYSAYSEGYIQYLDEELANLDPNKPSDINKYVETKSQKDLATLAKDYKETSWQAEVIGTVISPIIEEMNNYEYIDKNNEALTTSKAQYDEMLTALKNNDWKYFANKELESINTQIEELNALISQDSENDDLKIQLKSLELQKEVVNLRLDKNINYGSDNYKSIAVQNYRMYMGNYIQSSQGKNLTDDEKSEINGYLENANLYKYDLYNDTEYQNTATANYTFQNSIGTYIAIIVMVVVIVAGVSISEEFNKGTVKLLLVRPYSRTKILISKLIAVFITMLITTVAILLLQFIIGGIVYGFGTYMMNVVQFDFTTNSIITLNIFAYLGLIFICKLPIFILIGTLAFALSTLFLNSPLAVALPILGYMGSDMINMIAISYKWDWVKYFVTPNWDLSQYLFGGTPMFSGTSIEFSITICAIYFAIMLVASIVSFKKRNIKNV
;
A
#
# COMPACT_ATOMS: atom_id res chain seq x y z
N MET A 1 -18.70 18.74 34.81
CA MET A 1 -18.29 18.28 33.47
C MET A 1 -18.18 16.77 33.42
N SER A 2 -17.30 16.16 34.22
CA SER A 2 -17.05 14.70 34.26
C SER A 2 -18.33 13.84 34.38
N LYS A 3 -19.26 14.14 35.30
CA LYS A 3 -20.53 13.40 35.43
C LYS A 3 -21.37 13.38 34.15
N LEU A 4 -21.39 14.47 33.38
CA LEU A 4 -22.14 14.53 32.11
C LEU A 4 -21.49 13.64 31.05
N ILE A 5 -20.17 13.72 30.92
CA ILE A 5 -19.40 12.90 29.98
C ILE A 5 -19.59 11.41 30.32
N LYS A 6 -19.46 11.04 31.59
CA LYS A 6 -19.69 9.65 32.04
C LYS A 6 -21.08 9.14 31.66
N ASN A 7 -22.12 9.93 31.91
CA ASN A 7 -23.50 9.55 31.58
C ASN A 7 -23.68 9.38 30.07
N GLU A 8 -23.05 10.23 29.27
CA GLU A 8 -23.12 10.13 27.82
C GLU A 8 -22.39 8.89 27.30
N LEU A 9 -21.22 8.57 27.84
CA LEU A 9 -20.49 7.34 27.51
C LEU A 9 -21.31 6.08 27.86
N ILE A 10 -21.89 6.01 29.06
CA ILE A 10 -22.78 4.89 29.44
C ILE A 10 -23.91 4.75 28.43
N LYS A 11 -24.53 5.86 28.04
CA LYS A 11 -25.59 5.86 27.04
C LYS A 11 -25.11 5.33 25.69
N ILE A 12 -23.96 5.79 25.19
CA ILE A 12 -23.39 5.35 23.90
C ILE A 12 -23.12 3.83 23.92
N PHE A 13 -22.38 3.34 24.91
CA PHE A 13 -21.98 1.94 24.98
C PHE A 13 -23.11 0.97 25.38
N SER A 14 -24.19 1.46 25.98
CA SER A 14 -25.40 0.65 26.27
C SER A 14 -26.27 0.36 25.04
N LYS A 15 -26.06 1.06 23.91
CA LYS A 15 -26.89 0.85 22.71
C LYS A 15 -26.58 -0.52 22.09
N LYS A 16 -27.63 -1.27 21.71
CA LYS A 16 -27.48 -2.52 20.93
C LYS A 16 -26.68 -2.31 19.64
N SER A 17 -26.81 -1.14 19.01
CA SER A 17 -26.04 -0.79 17.81
C SER A 17 -24.52 -0.80 18.05
N MET A 18 -24.06 -0.45 19.26
CA MET A 18 -22.63 -0.45 19.58
C MET A 18 -22.07 -1.88 19.67
N ILE A 19 -22.88 -2.81 20.18
CA ILE A 19 -22.53 -4.24 20.20
C ILE A 19 -22.41 -4.76 18.75
N VAL A 20 -23.39 -4.44 17.91
CA VAL A 20 -23.37 -4.83 16.48
C VAL A 20 -22.14 -4.27 15.77
N ILE A 21 -21.81 -2.99 15.98
CA ILE A 21 -20.59 -2.36 15.44
C ILE A 21 -19.35 -3.13 15.91
N GLY A 22 -19.24 -3.46 17.21
CA GLY A 22 -18.10 -4.23 17.73
C GLY A 22 -17.94 -5.59 17.07
N VAL A 23 -19.04 -6.31 16.82
CA VAL A 23 -19.02 -7.60 16.11
C VAL A 23 -18.58 -7.42 14.65
N ILE A 24 -19.07 -6.39 13.96
CA ILE A 24 -18.67 -6.09 12.57
C ILE A 24 -17.17 -5.79 12.50
N ILE A 25 -16.65 -4.96 13.42
CA ILE A 25 -15.21 -4.65 13.50
C ILE A 25 -14.41 -5.94 13.68
N LEU A 26 -14.82 -6.82 14.59
CA LEU A 26 -14.15 -8.10 14.82
C LEU A 26 -14.13 -8.95 13.55
N VAL A 27 -15.26 -9.10 12.87
CA VAL A 27 -15.37 -9.88 11.63
C VAL A 27 -14.49 -9.30 10.53
N ILE A 28 -14.45 -7.97 10.37
CA ILE A 28 -13.61 -7.33 9.36
C ILE A 28 -12.14 -7.55 9.66
N ILE A 29 -11.70 -7.42 10.92
CA ILE A 29 -10.30 -7.65 11.30
C ILE A 29 -9.91 -9.12 11.04
N ILE A 30 -10.75 -10.08 11.44
CA ILE A 30 -10.51 -11.51 11.15
C ILE A 30 -10.43 -11.73 9.63
N GLY A 31 -11.43 -11.23 8.90
CA GLY A 31 -11.51 -11.36 7.44
C GLY A 31 -10.29 -10.79 6.74
N PHE A 32 -9.86 -9.58 7.10
CA PHE A 32 -8.69 -8.94 6.51
C PHE A 32 -7.41 -9.75 6.75
N ASN A 33 -7.16 -10.19 7.98
CA ASN A 33 -5.96 -10.99 8.28
C ASN A 33 -5.97 -12.35 7.58
N VAL A 34 -7.11 -13.06 7.58
CA VAL A 34 -7.23 -14.37 6.93
C VAL A 34 -7.14 -14.24 5.42
N LEU A 35 -7.83 -13.27 4.81
CA LEU A 35 -7.78 -13.03 3.36
C LEU A 35 -6.38 -12.67 2.92
N ASN A 36 -5.65 -11.81 3.65
CA ASN A 36 -4.27 -11.50 3.31
C ASN A 36 -3.37 -12.74 3.39
N LYS A 37 -3.51 -13.56 4.43
CA LYS A 37 -2.73 -14.79 4.56
C LYS A 37 -3.07 -15.81 3.46
N VAL A 38 -4.35 -15.96 3.12
CA VAL A 38 -4.81 -16.85 2.05
C VAL A 38 -4.37 -16.32 0.68
N SER A 39 -4.49 -15.02 0.42
CA SER A 39 -4.06 -14.39 -0.83
C SER A 39 -2.57 -14.63 -1.09
N GLN A 40 -1.74 -14.47 -0.05
CA GLN A 40 -0.31 -14.79 -0.13
C GLN A 40 -0.05 -16.28 -0.39
N ASN A 41 -0.88 -17.19 0.13
CA ASN A 41 -0.74 -18.62 -0.13
C ASN A 41 -1.29 -19.02 -1.51
N MET A 42 -2.35 -18.38 -1.98
CA MET A 42 -2.99 -18.66 -3.27
C MET A 42 -2.17 -18.16 -4.45
N SER A 43 -1.53 -16.98 -4.34
CA SER A 43 -0.53 -16.54 -5.32
C SER A 43 0.61 -17.55 -5.49
N ASN A 44 0.81 -18.42 -4.50
CA ASN A 44 1.89 -19.39 -4.48
C ASN A 44 1.48 -20.80 -4.95
N SER A 45 0.20 -21.00 -5.32
CA SER A 45 -0.36 -22.35 -5.45
C SER A 45 -1.01 -22.68 -6.81
N TYR A 46 -1.07 -21.73 -7.75
CA TYR A 46 -1.74 -21.94 -9.03
C TYR A 46 -0.75 -22.14 -10.17
N SER A 47 -0.25 -23.37 -10.38
CA SER A 47 0.65 -23.64 -11.51
C SER A 47 0.00 -23.21 -12.84
N ALA A 48 0.55 -22.17 -13.46
CA ALA A 48 0.21 -21.76 -14.82
C ALA A 48 0.40 -22.90 -15.85
N TYR A 49 1.15 -23.94 -15.49
CA TYR A 49 1.57 -25.04 -16.37
C TYR A 49 0.95 -26.38 -15.94
N SER A 50 -0.36 -26.41 -15.76
CA SER A 50 -1.10 -27.64 -15.43
C SER A 50 -1.07 -28.66 -16.57
N GLU A 51 -1.23 -29.96 -16.25
CA GLU A 51 -1.35 -31.01 -17.28
C GLU A 51 -2.48 -30.74 -18.27
N GLY A 52 -3.61 -30.18 -17.80
CA GLY A 52 -4.73 -29.79 -18.65
C GLY A 52 -4.36 -28.66 -19.63
N TYR A 53 -3.52 -27.71 -19.22
CA TYR A 53 -3.03 -26.65 -20.11
C TYR A 53 -2.08 -27.22 -21.18
N ILE A 54 -1.20 -28.15 -20.80
CA ILE A 54 -0.32 -28.84 -21.76
C ILE A 54 -1.16 -29.63 -22.78
N GLN A 55 -2.19 -30.34 -22.32
CA GLN A 55 -3.10 -31.08 -23.21
C GLN A 55 -3.86 -30.14 -24.16
N TYR A 56 -4.32 -28.98 -23.68
CA TYR A 56 -4.93 -27.96 -24.53
C TYR A 56 -3.97 -27.50 -25.64
N LEU A 57 -2.71 -27.24 -25.31
CA LEU A 57 -1.69 -26.85 -26.29
C LEU A 57 -1.37 -27.97 -27.28
N ASP A 58 -1.42 -29.23 -26.84
CA ASP A 58 -1.31 -30.40 -27.72
C ASP A 58 -2.45 -30.48 -28.75
N GLU A 59 -3.68 -30.25 -28.31
CA GLU A 59 -4.86 -30.21 -29.19
C GLU A 59 -4.79 -29.03 -30.17
N GLU A 60 -4.32 -27.86 -29.71
CA GLU A 60 -4.14 -26.69 -30.58
C GLU A 60 -3.06 -26.94 -31.64
N LEU A 61 -1.91 -27.51 -31.26
CA LEU A 61 -0.83 -27.88 -32.19
C LEU A 61 -1.26 -28.92 -33.22
N ALA A 62 -2.11 -29.88 -32.84
CA ALA A 62 -2.62 -30.90 -33.76
C ALA A 62 -3.46 -30.31 -34.91
N ASN A 63 -4.01 -29.10 -34.73
CA ASN A 63 -4.81 -28.39 -35.73
C ASN A 63 -3.99 -27.44 -36.61
N LEU A 64 -2.70 -27.26 -36.33
CA LEU A 64 -1.80 -26.33 -37.03
C LEU A 64 -0.83 -27.10 -37.92
N ASP A 65 -0.57 -26.61 -39.13
CA ASP A 65 0.42 -27.20 -40.04
C ASP A 65 1.68 -26.33 -40.13
N PRO A 66 2.85 -26.80 -39.63
CA PRO A 66 4.09 -26.02 -39.66
C PRO A 66 4.64 -25.75 -41.07
N ASN A 67 4.05 -26.34 -42.12
CA ASN A 67 4.44 -26.06 -43.51
C ASN A 67 3.54 -25.01 -44.17
N LYS A 68 2.45 -24.60 -43.53
CA LYS A 68 1.54 -23.58 -44.05
C LYS A 68 1.95 -22.19 -43.55
N PRO A 69 2.21 -21.22 -44.45
CA PRO A 69 2.57 -19.85 -44.05
C PRO A 69 1.53 -19.15 -43.17
N SER A 70 0.24 -19.53 -43.26
CA SER A 70 -0.83 -18.99 -42.42
C SER A 70 -0.76 -19.47 -40.97
N ASP A 71 -0.20 -20.65 -40.75
CA ASP A 71 -0.28 -21.37 -39.48
C ASP A 71 1.07 -21.34 -38.74
N ILE A 72 2.17 -21.15 -39.47
CA ILE A 72 3.54 -21.30 -38.96
C ILE A 72 3.86 -20.43 -37.73
N ASN A 73 3.46 -19.16 -37.73
CA ASN A 73 3.72 -18.27 -36.59
C ASN A 73 2.94 -18.74 -35.36
N LYS A 74 1.67 -19.13 -35.54
CA LYS A 74 0.85 -19.65 -34.45
C LYS A 74 1.39 -20.99 -33.96
N TYR A 75 1.85 -21.84 -34.87
CA TYR A 75 2.48 -23.11 -34.53
C TYR A 75 3.71 -22.90 -33.65
N VAL A 76 4.62 -22.00 -34.03
CA VAL A 76 5.83 -21.70 -33.24
C VAL A 76 5.49 -21.11 -31.87
N GLU A 77 4.53 -20.18 -31.80
CA GLU A 77 4.07 -19.62 -30.53
C GLU A 77 3.52 -20.72 -29.61
N THR A 78 2.56 -21.53 -30.09
CA THR A 78 1.92 -22.60 -29.32
C THR A 78 2.93 -23.69 -28.94
N LYS A 79 3.89 -24.02 -29.82
CA LYS A 79 4.96 -25.00 -29.56
C LYS A 79 5.89 -24.52 -28.45
N SER A 80 6.27 -23.25 -28.49
CA SER A 80 7.15 -22.63 -27.49
C SER A 80 6.47 -22.58 -26.13
N GLN A 81 5.18 -22.22 -26.08
CA GLN A 81 4.38 -22.29 -24.85
C GLN A 81 4.29 -23.70 -24.29
N LYS A 82 4.11 -24.72 -25.14
CA LYS A 82 4.04 -26.12 -24.72
C LYS A 82 5.36 -26.60 -24.15
N ASP A 83 6.48 -26.30 -24.82
CA ASP A 83 7.81 -26.73 -24.39
C ASP A 83 8.19 -26.06 -23.06
N LEU A 84 7.88 -24.76 -22.91
CA LEU A 84 8.00 -24.03 -21.65
C LEU A 84 7.18 -24.68 -20.54
N ALA A 85 5.89 -24.93 -20.79
CA ALA A 85 4.98 -25.54 -19.82
C ALA A 85 5.44 -26.95 -19.41
N THR A 86 5.93 -27.72 -20.36
CA THR A 86 6.43 -29.08 -20.13
C THR A 86 7.67 -29.08 -19.24
N LEU A 87 8.55 -28.09 -19.38
CA LEU A 87 9.71 -27.91 -18.51
C LEU A 87 9.32 -27.39 -17.13
N ALA A 88 8.42 -26.39 -17.08
CA ALA A 88 8.05 -25.71 -15.85
C ALA A 88 7.16 -26.56 -14.91
N LYS A 89 6.39 -27.52 -15.42
CA LYS A 89 5.45 -28.34 -14.63
C LYS A 89 6.10 -29.09 -13.46
N ASP A 90 7.39 -29.41 -13.57
CA ASP A 90 8.13 -30.19 -12.57
C ASP A 90 8.57 -29.31 -11.38
N TYR A 91 8.36 -27.99 -11.47
CA TYR A 91 8.78 -27.01 -10.48
C TYR A 91 7.59 -26.31 -9.84
N LYS A 92 7.73 -25.94 -8.57
CA LYS A 92 6.76 -25.06 -7.91
C LYS A 92 6.84 -23.68 -8.56
N GLU A 93 5.70 -23.04 -8.78
CA GLU A 93 5.63 -21.72 -9.44
C GLU A 93 6.44 -20.64 -8.70
N THR A 94 6.51 -20.71 -7.37
CA THR A 94 7.31 -19.79 -6.55
C THR A 94 8.80 -20.14 -6.46
N SER A 95 9.22 -21.27 -7.05
CA SER A 95 10.62 -21.67 -7.04
C SER A 95 11.44 -20.81 -7.99
N TRP A 96 12.74 -20.70 -7.70
CA TRP A 96 13.65 -19.96 -8.57
C TRP A 96 13.76 -20.60 -9.97
N GLN A 97 13.56 -21.92 -10.08
CA GLN A 97 13.58 -22.62 -11.36
C GLN A 97 12.43 -22.15 -12.24
N ALA A 98 11.21 -22.06 -11.70
CA ALA A 98 10.06 -21.56 -12.45
C ALA A 98 10.28 -20.12 -12.90
N GLU A 99 10.82 -19.27 -12.03
CA GLU A 99 11.17 -17.87 -12.37
C GLU A 99 12.17 -17.80 -13.53
N VAL A 100 13.28 -18.54 -13.46
CA VAL A 100 14.31 -18.55 -14.51
C VAL A 100 13.81 -19.21 -15.80
N ILE A 101 12.95 -20.23 -15.70
CA ILE A 101 12.30 -20.85 -16.86
C ILE A 101 11.47 -19.81 -17.61
N GLY A 102 10.62 -19.07 -16.90
CA GLY A 102 9.76 -18.05 -17.50
C GLY A 102 10.50 -16.84 -18.03
N THR A 103 11.60 -16.43 -17.40
CA THR A 103 12.28 -15.16 -17.70
C THR A 103 13.54 -15.28 -18.56
N VAL A 104 14.31 -16.36 -18.39
CA VAL A 104 15.62 -16.55 -19.06
C VAL A 104 15.58 -17.65 -20.09
N ILE A 105 14.91 -18.77 -19.81
CA ILE A 105 14.89 -19.93 -20.72
C ILE A 105 13.79 -19.78 -21.78
N SER A 106 12.67 -19.14 -21.46
CA SER A 106 11.56 -18.94 -22.40
C SER A 106 11.98 -18.29 -23.74
N PRO A 107 12.79 -17.20 -23.74
CA PRO A 107 13.26 -16.60 -25.00
C PRO A 107 14.10 -17.59 -25.83
N ILE A 108 14.95 -18.39 -25.19
CA ILE A 108 15.79 -19.39 -25.89
C ILE A 108 14.93 -20.50 -26.51
N ILE A 109 13.86 -20.95 -25.82
CA ILE A 109 12.91 -21.92 -26.38
C ILE A 109 12.22 -21.33 -27.64
N GLU A 110 11.80 -20.07 -27.57
CA GLU A 110 11.17 -19.38 -28.69
C GLU A 110 12.14 -19.21 -29.87
N GLU A 111 13.38 -18.79 -29.63
CA GLU A 111 14.44 -18.69 -30.65
C GLU A 111 14.72 -20.04 -31.31
N MET A 112 14.85 -21.12 -30.53
CA MET A 112 15.05 -22.47 -31.07
C MET A 112 13.90 -22.87 -32.01
N ASN A 113 12.65 -22.66 -31.61
CA ASN A 113 11.50 -22.99 -32.45
C ASN A 113 11.41 -22.08 -33.68
N ASN A 114 11.74 -20.79 -33.57
CA ASN A 114 11.83 -19.89 -34.73
C ASN A 114 12.89 -20.37 -35.73
N TYR A 115 14.09 -20.74 -35.26
CA TYR A 115 15.15 -21.24 -36.12
C TYR A 115 14.82 -22.57 -36.78
N GLU A 116 14.10 -23.46 -36.10
CA GLU A 116 13.69 -24.75 -36.64
C GLU A 116 12.61 -24.61 -37.72
N TYR A 117 11.59 -23.79 -37.46
CA TYR A 117 10.36 -23.79 -38.27
C TYR A 117 10.23 -22.60 -39.24
N ILE A 118 10.67 -21.41 -38.85
CA ILE A 118 10.54 -20.17 -39.64
C ILE A 118 11.82 -19.90 -40.45
N ASP A 119 12.92 -19.64 -39.75
CA ASP A 119 14.16 -19.19 -40.38
C ASP A 119 14.92 -20.34 -41.06
N LYS A 120 14.65 -21.59 -40.62
CA LYS A 120 15.33 -22.81 -41.07
C LYS A 120 16.85 -22.69 -40.98
N ASN A 121 17.33 -22.05 -39.91
CA ASN A 121 18.73 -21.76 -39.65
C ASN A 121 19.34 -22.82 -38.73
N ASN A 122 19.89 -23.88 -39.32
CA ASN A 122 20.45 -25.01 -38.56
C ASN A 122 21.66 -24.63 -37.69
N GLU A 123 22.46 -23.63 -38.09
CA GLU A 123 23.64 -23.19 -37.35
C GLU A 123 23.24 -22.44 -36.06
N ALA A 124 22.31 -21.49 -36.18
CA ALA A 124 21.75 -20.76 -35.05
C ALA A 124 20.96 -21.70 -34.12
N LEU A 125 20.21 -22.66 -34.67
CA LEU A 125 19.52 -23.70 -33.89
C LEU A 125 20.49 -24.53 -33.06
N THR A 126 21.62 -24.97 -33.66
CA THR A 126 22.63 -25.76 -32.95
C THR A 126 23.23 -24.99 -31.79
N THR A 127 23.52 -23.70 -32.00
CA THR A 127 24.08 -22.82 -30.97
C THR A 127 23.08 -22.60 -29.82
N SER A 128 21.83 -22.27 -30.15
CA SER A 128 20.77 -22.03 -29.16
C SER A 128 20.45 -23.29 -28.35
N LYS A 129 20.48 -24.46 -29.00
CA LYS A 129 20.29 -25.75 -28.33
C LYS A 129 21.41 -26.07 -27.35
N ALA A 130 22.67 -25.78 -27.70
CA ALA A 130 23.79 -25.95 -26.78
C ALA A 130 23.64 -25.05 -25.53
N GLN A 131 23.25 -23.79 -25.71
CA GLN A 131 22.97 -22.87 -24.61
C GLN A 131 21.81 -23.35 -23.73
N TYR A 132 20.73 -23.83 -24.36
CA TYR A 132 19.59 -24.42 -23.67
C TYR A 132 19.99 -25.65 -22.84
N ASP A 133 20.81 -26.56 -23.38
CA ASP A 133 21.27 -27.77 -22.70
C ASP A 133 22.17 -27.43 -21.49
N GLU A 134 23.00 -26.39 -21.58
CA GLU A 134 23.78 -25.86 -20.46
C GLU A 134 22.88 -25.31 -19.35
N MET A 135 21.90 -24.47 -19.72
CA MET A 135 20.90 -23.94 -18.78
C MET A 135 20.10 -25.05 -18.09
N LEU A 136 19.68 -26.07 -18.85
CA LEU A 136 18.94 -27.22 -18.32
C LEU A 136 19.78 -28.04 -17.33
N THR A 137 21.09 -28.17 -17.60
CA THR A 137 22.03 -28.84 -16.70
C THR A 137 22.18 -28.07 -15.39
N ALA A 138 22.37 -26.75 -15.46
CA ALA A 138 22.42 -25.89 -14.28
C ALA A 138 21.13 -25.97 -13.46
N LEU A 139 19.98 -25.95 -14.14
CA LEU A 139 18.67 -26.01 -13.53
C LEU A 139 18.45 -27.33 -12.77
N LYS A 140 18.81 -28.48 -13.39
CA LYS A 140 18.73 -29.81 -12.76
C LYS A 140 19.70 -29.97 -11.59
N ASN A 141 20.88 -29.35 -11.65
CA ASN A 141 21.89 -29.38 -10.59
C ASN A 141 21.61 -28.40 -9.45
N ASN A 142 20.47 -27.71 -9.49
CA ASN A 142 20.09 -26.67 -8.54
C ASN A 142 21.09 -25.48 -8.47
N ASP A 143 21.77 -25.19 -9.59
CA ASP A 143 22.80 -24.16 -9.70
C ASP A 143 22.22 -22.84 -10.22
N TRP A 144 21.49 -22.13 -9.36
CA TRP A 144 20.97 -20.80 -9.70
C TRP A 144 22.08 -19.76 -9.92
N LYS A 145 23.28 -20.00 -9.39
CA LYS A 145 24.43 -19.08 -9.51
C LYS A 145 24.97 -19.05 -10.93
N TYR A 146 24.83 -20.13 -11.68
CA TYR A 146 25.08 -20.15 -13.12
C TYR A 146 24.38 -18.98 -13.83
N PHE A 147 23.08 -18.84 -13.61
CA PHE A 147 22.26 -17.79 -14.23
C PHE A 147 22.68 -16.39 -13.77
N ALA A 148 22.93 -16.21 -12.47
CA ALA A 148 23.42 -14.94 -11.94
C ALA A 148 24.79 -14.55 -12.50
N ASN A 149 25.72 -15.49 -12.64
CA ASN A 149 27.03 -15.22 -13.24
C ASN A 149 26.92 -14.88 -14.74
N LYS A 150 26.02 -15.55 -15.48
CA LYS A 150 25.74 -15.24 -16.88
C LYS A 150 25.09 -13.86 -17.06
N GLU A 151 24.14 -13.52 -16.20
CA GLU A 151 23.55 -12.18 -16.13
C GLU A 151 24.63 -11.12 -15.85
N LEU A 152 25.52 -11.38 -14.89
CA LEU A 152 26.62 -10.48 -14.55
C LEU A 152 27.63 -10.30 -15.69
N GLU A 153 27.97 -11.36 -16.40
CA GLU A 153 28.83 -11.33 -17.61
C GLU A 153 28.21 -10.40 -18.67
N SER A 154 26.93 -10.63 -19.00
CA SER A 154 26.20 -9.80 -19.97
C SER A 154 26.13 -8.33 -19.55
N ILE A 155 25.82 -8.05 -18.28
CA ILE A 155 25.75 -6.68 -17.77
C ILE A 155 27.11 -5.98 -17.84
N ASN A 156 28.21 -6.67 -17.52
CA ASN A 156 29.54 -6.08 -17.61
C ASN A 156 29.89 -5.70 -19.05
N THR A 157 29.60 -6.57 -20.03
CA THR A 157 29.79 -6.25 -21.45
C THR A 157 28.96 -5.03 -21.87
N GLN A 158 27.69 -4.98 -21.49
CA GLN A 158 26.82 -3.83 -21.80
C GLN A 158 27.33 -2.53 -21.17
N ILE A 159 27.86 -2.58 -19.94
CA ILE A 159 28.47 -1.42 -19.27
C ILE A 159 29.72 -0.95 -20.01
N GLU A 160 30.58 -1.87 -20.47
CA GLU A 160 31.79 -1.53 -21.23
C GLU A 160 31.44 -0.86 -22.56
N GLU A 161 30.50 -1.43 -23.32
CA GLU A 161 29.98 -0.85 -24.57
C GLU A 161 29.38 0.54 -24.35
N LEU A 162 28.55 0.68 -23.31
CA LEU A 162 27.89 1.94 -23.01
C LEU A 162 28.89 3.03 -22.55
N ASN A 163 29.92 2.66 -21.79
CA ASN A 163 30.99 3.59 -21.42
C ASN A 163 31.79 4.08 -22.63
N ALA A 164 32.00 3.21 -23.63
CA ALA A 164 32.63 3.60 -24.89
C ALA A 164 31.77 4.63 -25.65
N LEU A 165 30.44 4.46 -25.66
CA LEU A 165 29.50 5.42 -26.25
C LEU A 165 29.47 6.76 -25.48
N ILE A 166 29.42 6.72 -24.15
CA ILE A 166 29.44 7.93 -23.29
C ILE A 166 30.74 8.71 -23.49
N SER A 167 31.86 8.02 -23.72
CA SER A 167 33.16 8.68 -24.00
C SER A 167 33.13 9.46 -25.32
N GLN A 168 32.26 9.09 -26.26
CA GLN A 168 32.07 9.79 -27.53
C GLN A 168 31.04 10.93 -27.42
N ASP A 169 30.07 10.82 -26.52
CA ASP A 169 29.02 11.81 -26.27
C ASP A 169 28.77 11.99 -24.76
N SER A 170 29.67 12.74 -24.10
CA SER A 170 29.69 12.87 -22.64
C SER A 170 28.53 13.70 -22.06
N GLU A 171 27.80 14.42 -22.92
CA GLU A 171 26.64 15.24 -22.51
C GLU A 171 25.32 14.50 -22.65
N ASN A 172 25.34 13.26 -23.16
CA ASN A 172 24.13 12.46 -23.33
C ASN A 172 23.57 11.96 -21.99
N ASP A 173 22.55 12.65 -21.48
CA ASP A 173 21.89 12.30 -20.23
C ASP A 173 21.20 10.92 -20.32
N ASP A 174 20.67 10.53 -21.47
CA ASP A 174 20.01 9.23 -21.66
C ASP A 174 21.00 8.06 -21.52
N LEU A 175 22.21 8.18 -22.07
CA LEU A 175 23.26 7.17 -21.91
C LEU A 175 23.68 7.04 -20.45
N LYS A 176 23.77 8.15 -19.71
CA LYS A 176 24.11 8.12 -18.26
C LYS A 176 23.01 7.45 -17.44
N ILE A 177 21.74 7.62 -17.81
CA ILE A 177 20.61 6.95 -17.14
C ILE A 177 20.65 5.45 -17.40
N GLN A 178 20.89 5.04 -18.66
CA GLN A 178 21.08 3.64 -19.01
C GLN A 178 22.25 3.03 -18.22
N LEU A 179 23.36 3.76 -18.06
CA LEU A 179 24.50 3.29 -17.28
C LEU A 179 24.12 3.07 -15.81
N LYS A 180 23.45 4.02 -15.18
CA LYS A 180 22.96 3.86 -13.79
C LYS A 180 22.00 2.68 -13.64
N SER A 181 21.14 2.43 -14.64
CA SER A 181 20.24 1.28 -14.64
C SER A 181 21.00 -0.05 -14.72
N LEU A 182 22.03 -0.14 -15.57
CA LEU A 182 22.90 -1.31 -15.65
C LEU A 182 23.74 -1.50 -14.38
N GLU A 183 24.24 -0.40 -13.78
CA GLU A 183 24.95 -0.43 -12.50
C GLU A 183 24.06 -0.95 -11.36
N LEU A 184 22.79 -0.53 -11.32
CA LEU A 184 21.80 -1.07 -10.37
C LEU A 184 21.55 -2.58 -10.60
N GLN A 185 21.41 -3.01 -11.85
CA GLN A 185 21.25 -4.43 -12.17
C GLN A 185 22.47 -5.23 -11.72
N LYS A 186 23.67 -4.72 -11.97
CA LYS A 186 24.93 -5.30 -11.48
C LYS A 186 24.98 -5.37 -9.95
N GLU A 187 24.58 -4.30 -9.24
CA GLU A 187 24.49 -4.29 -7.78
C GLU A 187 23.55 -5.38 -7.28
N VAL A 188 22.36 -5.51 -7.90
CA VAL A 188 21.34 -6.51 -7.55
C VAL A 188 21.84 -7.94 -7.74
N VAL A 189 22.50 -8.23 -8.86
CA VAL A 189 23.05 -9.57 -9.13
C VAL A 189 24.17 -9.91 -8.15
N ASN A 190 25.08 -8.97 -7.88
CA ASN A 190 26.13 -9.16 -6.87
C ASN A 190 25.52 -9.38 -5.48
N LEU A 191 24.48 -8.62 -5.11
CA LEU A 191 23.78 -8.79 -3.85
C LEU A 191 23.17 -10.19 -3.71
N ARG A 192 22.58 -10.74 -4.79
CA ARG A 192 22.08 -12.12 -4.83
C ARG A 192 23.21 -13.12 -4.57
N LEU A 193 24.34 -12.98 -5.26
CA LEU A 193 25.50 -13.85 -5.11
C LEU A 193 26.10 -13.79 -3.70
N ASP A 194 26.34 -12.57 -3.19
CA ASP A 194 26.97 -12.30 -1.90
C ASP A 194 26.11 -12.77 -0.71
N LYS A 195 24.80 -12.52 -0.78
CA LYS A 195 23.84 -12.89 0.27
C LYS A 195 23.21 -14.27 0.07
N ASN A 196 23.61 -14.99 -0.99
CA ASN A 196 23.10 -16.31 -1.36
C ASN A 196 21.56 -16.34 -1.52
N ILE A 197 21.02 -15.40 -2.29
CA ILE A 197 19.58 -15.22 -2.55
C ILE A 197 19.25 -15.68 -3.97
N ASN A 198 18.53 -16.79 -4.11
CA ASN A 198 18.04 -17.29 -5.39
C ASN A 198 16.88 -16.45 -5.95
N TYR A 199 16.41 -16.74 -7.15
CA TYR A 199 15.36 -15.99 -7.85
C TYR A 199 13.92 -16.29 -7.38
N GLY A 200 13.70 -17.26 -6.50
CA GLY A 200 12.36 -17.75 -6.14
C GLY A 200 11.59 -16.78 -5.25
N SER A 201 10.28 -16.65 -5.50
CA SER A 201 9.36 -15.82 -4.71
C SER A 201 8.87 -16.51 -3.44
N ASP A 202 9.30 -17.75 -3.17
CA ASP A 202 9.07 -18.46 -1.92
C ASP A 202 9.90 -17.91 -0.73
N ASN A 203 10.86 -17.03 -1.01
CA ASN A 203 11.71 -16.38 -0.02
C ASN A 203 11.50 -14.85 -0.03
N TYR A 204 11.16 -14.28 1.13
CA TYR A 204 11.03 -12.84 1.32
C TYR A 204 12.25 -12.07 0.80
N LYS A 205 13.47 -12.56 1.00
CA LYS A 205 14.68 -11.87 0.55
C LYS A 205 14.73 -11.71 -0.97
N SER A 206 14.26 -12.68 -1.74
CA SER A 206 14.21 -12.55 -3.20
C SER A 206 13.19 -11.49 -3.61
N ILE A 207 12.02 -11.46 -2.95
CA ILE A 207 11.00 -10.41 -3.13
C ILE A 207 11.58 -9.04 -2.78
N ALA A 208 12.32 -8.94 -1.67
CA ALA A 208 12.99 -7.71 -1.26
C ALA A 208 14.04 -7.25 -2.30
N VAL A 209 14.81 -8.18 -2.89
CA VAL A 209 15.73 -7.85 -3.99
C VAL A 209 14.97 -7.30 -5.21
N GLN A 210 13.87 -7.95 -5.60
CA GLN A 210 13.04 -7.50 -6.73
C GLN A 210 12.43 -6.12 -6.46
N ASN A 211 11.88 -5.90 -5.27
CA ASN A 211 11.34 -4.61 -4.87
C ASN A 211 12.43 -3.53 -4.80
N TYR A 212 13.60 -3.82 -4.25
CA TYR A 212 14.74 -2.89 -4.27
C TYR A 212 15.09 -2.47 -5.69
N ARG A 213 15.25 -3.44 -6.61
CA ARG A 213 15.51 -3.18 -8.03
C ARG A 213 14.43 -2.30 -8.65
N MET A 214 13.16 -2.64 -8.43
CA MET A 214 12.02 -1.91 -9.00
C MET A 214 11.96 -0.48 -8.49
N TYR A 215 11.98 -0.27 -7.17
CA TYR A 215 11.87 1.06 -6.57
C TYR A 215 13.09 1.93 -6.89
N MET A 216 14.31 1.39 -6.81
CA MET A 216 15.51 2.16 -7.16
C MET A 216 15.58 2.45 -8.67
N GLY A 217 15.13 1.51 -9.52
CA GLY A 217 15.04 1.72 -10.96
C GLY A 217 14.08 2.84 -11.32
N ASN A 218 12.87 2.83 -10.73
CA ASN A 218 11.89 3.89 -10.91
C ASN A 218 12.42 5.24 -10.40
N TYR A 219 13.13 5.26 -9.27
CA TYR A 219 13.79 6.46 -8.78
C TYR A 219 14.82 6.98 -9.79
N ILE A 220 15.73 6.13 -10.28
CA ILE A 220 16.77 6.51 -11.25
C ILE A 220 16.15 7.10 -12.52
N GLN A 221 15.07 6.49 -13.03
CA GLN A 221 14.38 6.94 -14.23
C GLN A 221 13.67 8.29 -14.02
N SER A 222 12.92 8.41 -12.92
CA SER A 222 12.05 9.57 -12.69
C SER A 222 12.79 10.77 -12.10
N SER A 223 13.89 10.57 -11.37
CA SER A 223 14.63 11.66 -10.71
C SER A 223 15.36 12.62 -11.68
N GLN A 224 15.36 12.32 -12.98
CA GLN A 224 16.08 13.10 -13.99
C GLN A 224 15.19 14.15 -14.67
N GLY A 225 13.89 14.17 -14.34
CA GLY A 225 12.96 15.17 -14.88
C GLY A 225 13.40 16.60 -14.53
N LYS A 226 13.41 17.48 -15.54
CA LYS A 226 13.60 18.92 -15.34
C LYS A 226 12.24 19.55 -15.02
N ASN A 227 12.19 20.43 -14.01
CA ASN A 227 10.97 21.12 -13.57
C ASN A 227 9.85 20.21 -13.02
N LEU A 228 10.22 19.23 -12.19
CA LEU A 228 9.28 18.34 -11.50
C LEU A 228 8.23 19.14 -10.70
N THR A 229 6.97 18.79 -10.92
CA THR A 229 5.84 19.18 -10.07
C THR A 229 5.99 18.56 -8.69
N ASP A 230 5.25 19.08 -7.71
CA ASP A 230 5.39 18.61 -6.33
C ASP A 230 4.82 17.20 -6.12
N ASP A 231 3.84 16.81 -6.93
CA ASP A 231 3.30 15.45 -6.95
C ASP A 231 4.35 14.46 -7.49
N GLU A 232 5.01 14.81 -8.60
CA GLU A 232 6.12 14.01 -9.14
C GLU A 232 7.27 13.88 -8.13
N LYS A 233 7.61 14.96 -7.41
CA LYS A 233 8.62 14.88 -6.32
C LYS A 233 8.18 13.94 -5.21
N SER A 234 6.90 13.98 -4.82
CA SER A 234 6.34 13.10 -3.80
C SER A 234 6.41 11.63 -4.23
N GLU A 235 6.07 11.34 -5.48
CA GLU A 235 6.17 10.00 -6.06
C GLU A 235 7.63 9.51 -6.11
N ILE A 236 8.55 10.34 -6.59
CA ILE A 236 9.99 10.05 -6.64
C ILE A 236 10.56 9.78 -5.25
N ASN A 237 10.14 10.56 -4.25
CA ASN A 237 10.52 10.32 -2.85
C ASN A 237 9.97 8.99 -2.35
N GLY A 238 8.74 8.62 -2.70
CA GLY A 238 8.19 7.30 -2.39
C GLY A 238 9.03 6.15 -2.96
N TYR A 239 9.52 6.30 -4.20
CA TYR A 239 10.46 5.32 -4.78
C TYR A 239 11.78 5.25 -4.00
N LEU A 240 12.36 6.40 -3.66
CA LEU A 240 13.60 6.45 -2.88
C LEU A 240 13.46 5.85 -1.48
N GLU A 241 12.38 6.17 -0.78
CA GLU A 241 12.07 5.63 0.56
C GLU A 241 11.98 4.11 0.50
N ASN A 242 11.11 3.57 -0.36
CA ASN A 242 10.92 2.13 -0.46
C ASN A 242 12.22 1.41 -0.86
N ALA A 243 12.98 1.96 -1.81
CA ALA A 243 14.26 1.39 -2.19
C ALA A 243 15.23 1.30 -1.00
N ASN A 244 15.35 2.37 -0.20
CA ASN A 244 16.21 2.36 0.98
C ASN A 244 15.72 1.40 2.07
N LEU A 245 14.39 1.25 2.26
CA LEU A 245 13.82 0.30 3.21
C LEU A 245 14.10 -1.16 2.83
N TYR A 246 13.91 -1.54 1.56
CA TYR A 246 14.27 -2.89 1.11
C TYR A 246 15.78 -3.12 1.10
N LYS A 247 16.57 -2.11 0.71
CA LYS A 247 18.04 -2.17 0.82
C LYS A 247 18.46 -2.43 2.26
N TYR A 248 17.85 -1.75 3.22
CA TYR A 248 18.15 -1.97 4.64
C TYR A 248 17.90 -3.41 5.07
N ASP A 249 16.77 -4.00 4.68
CA ASP A 249 16.45 -5.41 4.98
C ASP A 249 17.49 -6.38 4.39
N LEU A 250 17.90 -6.16 3.14
CA LEU A 250 18.86 -7.02 2.45
C LEU A 250 20.27 -6.96 3.05
N TYR A 251 20.71 -5.77 3.44
CA TYR A 251 22.06 -5.58 3.98
C TYR A 251 22.18 -6.02 5.45
N ASN A 252 21.11 -5.83 6.24
CA ASN A 252 21.09 -6.14 7.67
C ASN A 252 20.49 -7.50 8.03
N ASP A 253 20.08 -8.28 7.03
CA ASP A 253 19.46 -9.59 7.22
C ASP A 253 18.16 -9.53 8.04
N THR A 254 17.30 -8.57 7.71
CA THR A 254 16.02 -8.32 8.39
C THR A 254 14.83 -8.44 7.43
N GLU A 255 13.63 -8.42 7.99
CA GLU A 255 12.38 -8.57 7.24
C GLU A 255 11.31 -7.54 7.62
N TYR A 256 11.73 -6.29 7.90
CA TYR A 256 10.83 -5.23 8.36
C TYR A 256 9.75 -4.86 7.33
N GLN A 257 10.02 -5.02 6.04
CA GLN A 257 9.03 -4.78 4.98
C GLN A 257 8.24 -6.05 4.58
N ASN A 258 8.41 -7.17 5.30
CA ASN A 258 7.67 -8.39 5.03
C ASN A 258 6.20 -8.23 5.43
N THR A 259 5.34 -8.09 4.42
CA THR A 259 3.89 -7.90 4.60
C THR A 259 3.19 -9.11 5.20
N ALA A 260 3.83 -10.28 5.18
CA ALA A 260 3.35 -11.54 5.74
C ALA A 260 3.66 -11.71 7.24
N THR A 261 3.87 -10.62 7.98
CA THR A 261 4.22 -10.64 9.40
C THR A 261 3.17 -9.95 10.28
N ALA A 262 3.12 -10.36 11.55
CA ALA A 262 2.24 -9.72 12.54
C ALA A 262 2.69 -8.28 12.84
N ASN A 263 4.00 -8.01 12.73
CA ASN A 263 4.57 -6.68 12.90
C ASN A 263 4.06 -5.72 11.83
N TYR A 264 4.23 -6.10 10.56
CA TYR A 264 3.88 -5.25 9.43
C TYR A 264 2.38 -4.93 9.38
N THR A 265 1.54 -5.93 9.63
CA THR A 265 0.09 -5.71 9.68
C THR A 265 -0.31 -4.83 10.87
N PHE A 266 0.38 -4.96 12.00
CA PHE A 266 0.08 -4.16 13.20
C PHE A 266 0.54 -2.71 13.08
N GLN A 267 1.76 -2.42 12.62
CA GLN A 267 2.25 -1.04 12.45
C GLN A 267 1.34 -0.21 11.50
N ASN A 268 0.71 -0.87 10.52
CA ASN A 268 -0.17 -0.24 9.54
C ASN A 268 -1.66 -0.16 9.98
N SER A 269 -2.01 -0.68 11.16
CA SER A 269 -3.41 -0.88 11.59
C SER A 269 -4.27 0.39 11.56
N ILE A 270 -3.71 1.53 11.97
CA ILE A 270 -4.45 2.80 12.03
C ILE A 270 -4.85 3.22 10.62
N GLY A 271 -3.94 3.08 9.65
CA GLY A 271 -4.21 3.37 8.24
C GLY A 271 -5.20 2.37 7.65
N THR A 272 -4.98 1.06 7.86
CA THR A 272 -5.88 0.01 7.34
C THR A 272 -7.32 0.16 7.82
N TYR A 273 -7.53 0.51 9.10
CA TYR A 273 -8.85 0.58 9.71
C TYR A 273 -9.37 2.01 9.87
N ILE A 274 -8.75 3.00 9.24
CA ILE A 274 -9.09 4.42 9.38
C ILE A 274 -10.56 4.70 9.02
N ALA A 275 -11.07 4.10 7.94
CA ALA A 275 -12.44 4.30 7.46
C ALA A 275 -13.47 3.78 8.47
N ILE A 276 -13.14 2.68 9.17
CA ILE A 276 -13.98 2.10 10.23
C ILE A 276 -14.02 3.04 11.44
N ILE A 277 -12.84 3.54 11.86
CA ILE A 277 -12.76 4.52 12.95
C ILE A 277 -13.61 5.74 12.60
N VAL A 278 -13.41 6.31 11.41
CA VAL A 278 -14.20 7.45 10.90
C VAL A 278 -15.70 7.16 10.94
N MET A 279 -16.14 5.99 10.44
CA MET A 279 -17.55 5.60 10.43
C MET A 279 -18.13 5.58 11.86
N VAL A 280 -17.42 4.99 12.82
CA VAL A 280 -17.88 4.95 14.22
C VAL A 280 -18.00 6.37 14.80
N VAL A 281 -16.98 7.21 14.58
CA VAL A 281 -17.01 8.61 15.05
C VAL A 281 -18.20 9.35 14.48
N VAL A 282 -18.43 9.25 13.17
CA VAL A 282 -19.53 9.94 12.48
C VAL A 282 -20.89 9.43 12.94
N ILE A 283 -21.08 8.12 13.10
CA ILE A 283 -22.34 7.56 13.59
C ILE A 283 -22.64 8.08 14.99
N VAL A 284 -21.67 8.00 15.91
CA VAL A 284 -21.86 8.43 17.30
C VAL A 284 -22.10 9.94 17.38
N ALA A 285 -21.37 10.74 16.61
CA ALA A 285 -21.55 12.19 16.53
C ALA A 285 -22.90 12.59 15.91
N GLY A 286 -23.24 11.99 14.77
CA GLY A 286 -24.41 12.29 13.96
C GLY A 286 -25.73 12.00 14.68
N VAL A 287 -25.78 10.96 15.52
CA VAL A 287 -26.96 10.63 16.33
C VAL A 287 -27.00 11.36 17.69
N SER A 288 -25.89 11.95 18.14
CA SER A 288 -25.74 12.44 19.52
C SER A 288 -26.78 13.50 19.93
N ILE A 289 -27.14 14.40 19.00
CA ILE A 289 -28.07 15.51 19.24
C ILE A 289 -29.40 15.28 18.52
N SER A 290 -29.36 14.96 17.22
CA SER A 290 -30.54 14.74 16.39
C SER A 290 -31.51 13.71 16.99
N GLU A 291 -31.02 12.60 17.55
CA GLU A 291 -31.87 11.55 18.13
C GLU A 291 -32.58 12.02 19.41
N GLU A 292 -31.95 12.89 20.20
CA GLU A 292 -32.57 13.45 21.40
C GLU A 292 -33.74 14.37 21.05
N PHE A 293 -33.59 15.14 19.97
CA PHE A 293 -34.66 16.02 19.48
C PHE A 293 -35.81 15.20 18.92
N ASN A 294 -35.51 14.17 18.11
CA ASN A 294 -36.52 13.29 17.52
C ASN A 294 -37.31 12.50 18.58
N LYS A 295 -36.68 12.11 19.70
CA LYS A 295 -37.33 11.41 20.82
C LYS A 295 -37.96 12.35 21.87
N GLY A 296 -37.80 13.67 21.72
CA GLY A 296 -38.27 14.66 22.72
C GLY A 296 -37.49 14.68 24.04
N THR A 297 -36.45 13.85 24.20
CA THR A 297 -35.64 13.72 25.43
C THR A 297 -34.77 14.95 25.70
N VAL A 298 -34.59 15.84 24.72
CA VAL A 298 -33.95 17.16 24.90
C VAL A 298 -34.62 17.94 26.04
N LYS A 299 -35.95 17.83 26.22
CA LYS A 299 -36.66 18.52 27.31
C LYS A 299 -36.11 18.09 28.67
N LEU A 300 -36.00 16.78 28.91
CA LEU A 300 -35.45 16.21 30.15
C LEU A 300 -34.00 16.62 30.39
N LEU A 301 -33.24 16.78 29.31
CA LEU A 301 -31.84 17.13 29.35
C LEU A 301 -31.65 18.61 29.75
N LEU A 302 -32.56 19.49 29.31
CA LEU A 302 -32.52 20.94 29.55
C LEU A 302 -33.11 21.40 30.88
N VAL A 303 -33.84 20.53 31.59
CA VAL A 303 -34.30 20.79 32.97
C VAL A 303 -33.16 20.64 34.00
N ARG A 304 -32.05 19.97 33.63
CA ARG A 304 -30.89 19.80 34.52
C ARG A 304 -30.20 21.15 34.77
N PRO A 305 -29.56 21.36 35.95
CA PRO A 305 -28.89 22.62 36.31
C PRO A 305 -27.53 22.81 35.59
N TYR A 306 -27.47 22.49 34.29
CA TYR A 306 -26.28 22.65 33.46
C TYR A 306 -26.60 23.57 32.27
N SER A 307 -25.65 24.43 31.91
CA SER A 307 -25.84 25.29 30.74
C SER A 307 -25.90 24.47 29.44
N ARG A 308 -26.67 24.96 28.46
CA ARG A 308 -26.80 24.33 27.13
C ARG A 308 -25.45 24.04 26.47
N THR A 309 -24.50 24.96 26.61
CA THR A 309 -23.13 24.78 26.09
C THR A 309 -22.37 23.69 26.83
N LYS A 310 -22.46 23.61 28.16
CA LYS A 310 -21.81 22.53 28.92
C LYS A 310 -22.37 21.18 28.50
N ILE A 311 -23.69 21.07 28.31
CA ILE A 311 -24.34 19.88 27.78
C ILE A 311 -23.77 19.50 26.41
N LEU A 312 -23.74 20.45 25.47
CA LEU A 312 -23.28 20.20 24.10
C LEU A 312 -21.81 19.76 24.06
N ILE A 313 -20.94 20.48 24.77
CA ILE A 313 -19.51 20.16 24.86
C ILE A 313 -19.31 18.78 25.54
N SER A 314 -20.11 18.42 26.54
CA SER A 314 -20.01 17.08 27.16
C SER A 314 -20.24 15.95 26.17
N LYS A 315 -21.17 16.15 25.23
CA LYS A 315 -21.50 15.17 24.19
C LYS A 315 -20.39 15.08 23.16
N LEU A 316 -19.84 16.21 22.71
CA LEU A 316 -18.70 16.23 21.80
C LEU A 316 -17.46 15.56 22.41
N ILE A 317 -17.17 15.81 23.69
CA ILE A 317 -16.08 15.12 24.39
C ILE A 317 -16.34 13.60 24.47
N ALA A 318 -17.58 13.18 24.72
CA ALA A 318 -17.93 11.75 24.73
C ALA A 318 -17.74 11.09 23.34
N VAL A 319 -18.00 11.82 22.24
CA VAL A 319 -17.68 11.36 20.87
C VAL A 319 -16.18 11.11 20.72
N PHE A 320 -15.32 12.06 21.12
CA PHE A 320 -13.86 11.90 21.01
C PHE A 320 -13.29 10.82 21.93
N ILE A 321 -13.86 10.63 23.12
CA ILE A 321 -13.48 9.49 23.98
C ILE A 321 -13.91 8.17 23.34
N THR A 322 -15.09 8.12 22.71
CA THR A 322 -15.55 6.92 21.99
C THR A 322 -14.63 6.60 20.81
N MET A 323 -14.15 7.62 20.08
CA MET A 323 -13.12 7.47 19.06
C MET A 323 -11.86 6.82 19.62
N LEU A 324 -11.32 7.35 20.73
CA LEU A 324 -10.12 6.80 21.38
C LEU A 324 -10.31 5.33 21.79
N ILE A 325 -11.44 5.01 22.43
CA ILE A 325 -11.76 3.63 22.84
C ILE A 325 -11.84 2.71 21.63
N THR A 326 -12.45 3.17 20.53
CA THR A 326 -12.58 2.39 19.29
C THR A 326 -11.22 2.10 18.66
N THR A 327 -10.35 3.11 18.58
CA THR A 327 -8.98 2.93 18.06
C THR A 327 -8.19 1.95 18.91
N VAL A 328 -8.22 2.10 20.24
CA VAL A 328 -7.54 1.16 21.15
C VAL A 328 -8.10 -0.25 21.01
N ALA A 329 -9.42 -0.41 20.90
CA ALA A 329 -10.05 -1.71 20.69
C ALA A 329 -9.61 -2.36 19.38
N ILE A 330 -9.53 -1.59 18.29
CA ILE A 330 -9.03 -2.08 16.99
C ILE A 330 -7.57 -2.53 17.10
N LEU A 331 -6.70 -1.74 17.74
CA LEU A 331 -5.29 -2.10 17.93
C LEU A 331 -5.16 -3.39 18.77
N LEU A 332 -5.93 -3.52 19.85
CA LEU A 332 -5.94 -4.73 20.67
C LEU A 332 -6.42 -5.96 19.89
N LEU A 333 -7.52 -5.82 19.12
CA LEU A 333 -8.03 -6.90 18.29
C LEU A 333 -7.04 -7.30 17.20
N GLN A 334 -6.40 -6.32 16.53
CA GLN A 334 -5.40 -6.60 15.51
C GLN A 334 -4.13 -7.23 16.08
N PHE A 335 -3.72 -6.85 17.30
CA PHE A 335 -2.62 -7.51 17.99
C PHE A 335 -2.93 -9.00 18.28
N ILE A 336 -4.14 -9.29 18.75
CA ILE A 336 -4.56 -10.67 19.04
C ILE A 336 -4.71 -11.49 17.76
N ILE A 337 -5.48 -10.98 16.79
CA ILE A 337 -5.80 -11.69 15.55
C ILE A 337 -4.56 -11.82 14.66
N GLY A 338 -3.79 -10.74 14.50
CA GLY A 338 -2.53 -10.76 13.76
C GLY A 338 -1.55 -11.77 14.36
N GLY A 339 -1.41 -11.80 15.69
CA GLY A 339 -0.59 -12.80 16.36
C GLY A 339 -1.06 -14.24 16.19
N ILE A 340 -2.37 -14.49 16.12
CA ILE A 340 -2.93 -15.82 15.84
C ILE A 340 -2.65 -16.25 14.38
N VAL A 341 -2.77 -15.33 13.41
CA VAL A 341 -2.65 -15.64 11.98
C VAL A 341 -1.20 -15.71 11.50
N TYR A 342 -0.35 -14.79 11.96
CA TYR A 342 1.03 -14.64 11.49
C TYR A 342 2.09 -15.06 12.53
N GLY A 343 1.69 -15.30 13.78
CA GLY A 343 2.59 -15.62 14.88
C GLY A 343 3.04 -14.39 15.68
N PHE A 344 3.16 -14.52 17.00
CA PHE A 344 3.51 -13.40 17.90
C PHE A 344 4.99 -12.99 17.87
N GLY A 345 5.87 -13.79 17.26
CA GLY A 345 7.33 -13.57 17.32
C GLY A 345 7.80 -12.25 16.70
N THR A 346 7.11 -11.78 15.65
CA THR A 346 7.53 -10.58 14.92
C THR A 346 7.19 -9.28 15.63
N TYR A 347 6.33 -9.28 16.67
CA TYR A 347 5.95 -8.03 17.37
C TYR A 347 7.13 -7.32 18.06
N MET A 348 8.22 -8.03 18.32
CA MET A 348 9.44 -7.46 18.91
C MET A 348 10.31 -6.71 17.89
N MET A 349 10.00 -6.83 16.60
CA MET A 349 10.68 -6.08 15.55
C MET A 349 10.37 -4.59 15.68
N ASN A 350 11.38 -3.75 15.48
CA ASN A 350 11.21 -2.32 15.33
C ASN A 350 10.49 -1.99 14.00
N VAL A 351 10.04 -0.75 13.89
CA VAL A 351 9.57 -0.14 12.64
C VAL A 351 10.73 0.64 12.04
N VAL A 352 11.01 0.39 10.77
CA VAL A 352 12.08 1.05 10.02
C VAL A 352 11.45 2.04 9.06
N GLN A 353 11.94 3.28 9.07
CA GLN A 353 11.48 4.37 8.20
C GLN A 353 12.70 5.08 7.58
N PHE A 354 12.52 5.69 6.42
CA PHE A 354 13.54 6.52 5.79
C PHE A 354 13.28 7.98 6.14
N ASP A 355 14.29 8.67 6.69
CA ASP A 355 14.20 10.08 7.03
C ASP A 355 14.91 10.93 5.97
N PHE A 356 14.11 11.66 5.19
CA PHE A 356 14.58 12.57 4.14
C PHE A 356 15.36 13.77 4.69
N THR A 357 15.18 14.12 5.96
CA THR A 357 15.91 15.23 6.61
C THR A 357 17.37 14.86 6.85
N THR A 358 17.60 13.62 7.30
CA THR A 358 18.94 13.09 7.60
C THR A 358 19.50 12.24 6.46
N ASN A 359 18.69 11.95 5.44
CA ASN A 359 18.97 11.03 4.35
C ASN A 359 19.45 9.66 4.87
N SER A 360 18.78 9.14 5.90
CA SER A 360 19.21 7.94 6.61
C SER A 360 18.04 7.12 7.13
N ILE A 361 18.33 5.85 7.46
CA ILE A 361 17.36 4.94 8.05
C ILE A 361 17.25 5.21 9.55
N ILE A 362 16.01 5.38 10.02
CA ILE A 362 15.68 5.47 11.44
C ILE A 362 14.88 4.24 11.87
N THR A 363 15.02 3.89 13.14
CA THR A 363 14.31 2.75 13.73
C THR A 363 13.55 3.20 14.97
N LEU A 364 12.30 2.72 15.11
CA LEU A 364 11.39 3.10 16.17
C LEU A 364 10.77 1.85 16.78
N ASN A 365 10.49 1.89 18.08
CA ASN A 365 9.65 0.85 18.67
C ASN A 365 8.23 0.94 18.08
N ILE A 366 7.60 -0.21 17.80
CA ILE A 366 6.27 -0.28 17.17
C ILE A 366 5.18 0.49 17.91
N PHE A 367 5.18 0.51 19.24
CA PHE A 367 4.18 1.26 20.02
C PHE A 367 4.41 2.77 19.94
N ALA A 368 5.67 3.21 19.91
CA ALA A 368 6.02 4.61 19.71
C ALA A 368 5.60 5.08 18.31
N TYR A 369 5.86 4.25 17.29
CA TYR A 369 5.44 4.51 15.91
C TYR A 369 3.91 4.61 15.79
N LEU A 370 3.17 3.65 16.36
CA LEU A 370 1.70 3.69 16.37
C LEU A 370 1.14 4.92 17.09
N GLY A 371 1.74 5.31 18.22
CA GLY A 371 1.38 6.53 18.93
C GLY A 371 1.61 7.80 18.08
N LEU A 372 2.73 7.86 17.38
CA LEU A 372 3.06 8.95 16.46
C LEU A 372 2.06 9.03 15.30
N ILE A 373 1.80 7.91 14.62
CA ILE A 373 0.82 7.83 13.53
C ILE A 373 -0.57 8.21 14.03
N PHE A 374 -0.98 7.74 15.21
CA PHE A 374 -2.27 8.11 15.80
C PHE A 374 -2.41 9.63 16.00
N ILE A 375 -1.38 10.27 16.57
CA ILE A 375 -1.37 11.73 16.79
C ILE A 375 -1.46 12.47 15.45
N CYS A 376 -0.71 12.02 14.43
CA CYS A 376 -0.73 12.63 13.11
C CYS A 376 -2.06 12.50 12.37
N LYS A 377 -2.77 11.38 12.53
CA LYS A 377 -4.11 11.16 11.95
C LYS A 377 -5.25 11.74 12.79
N LEU A 378 -4.98 12.16 14.03
CA LEU A 378 -5.98 12.68 14.96
C LEU A 378 -6.86 13.82 14.39
N PRO A 379 -6.32 14.80 13.62
CA PRO A 379 -7.14 15.87 13.07
C PRO A 379 -8.25 15.36 12.14
N ILE A 380 -8.03 14.29 11.38
CA ILE A 380 -9.06 13.65 10.52
C ILE A 380 -10.29 13.29 11.37
N PHE A 381 -10.07 12.55 12.47
CA PHE A 381 -11.15 12.10 13.35
C PHE A 381 -11.86 13.26 14.04
N ILE A 382 -11.10 14.27 14.50
CA ILE A 382 -11.65 15.45 15.15
C ILE A 382 -12.53 16.25 14.19
N LEU A 383 -12.04 16.51 12.99
CA LEU A 383 -12.72 17.34 12.00
C LEU A 383 -13.99 16.67 11.48
N ILE A 384 -13.90 15.41 11.05
CA ILE A 384 -15.06 14.66 10.56
C ILE A 384 -16.08 14.42 11.68
N GLY A 385 -15.63 14.12 12.91
CA GLY A 385 -16.52 14.00 14.05
C GLY A 385 -17.23 15.31 14.41
N THR A 386 -16.52 16.43 14.33
CA THR A 386 -17.09 17.76 14.58
C THR A 386 -18.05 18.17 13.47
N LEU A 387 -17.76 17.84 12.22
CA LEU A 387 -18.66 18.06 11.08
C LEU A 387 -19.97 17.28 11.29
N ALA A 388 -19.88 15.98 11.58
CA ALA A 388 -21.05 15.14 11.87
C ALA A 388 -21.87 15.69 13.04
N PHE A 389 -21.20 16.13 14.10
CA PHE A 389 -21.84 16.73 15.26
C PHE A 389 -22.51 18.07 14.92
N ALA A 390 -21.87 18.92 14.13
CA ALA A 390 -22.42 20.20 13.68
C ALA A 390 -23.66 19.98 12.83
N LEU A 391 -23.61 19.08 11.85
CA LEU A 391 -24.76 18.73 11.02
C LEU A 391 -25.91 18.14 11.85
N SER A 392 -25.59 17.31 12.85
CA SER A 392 -26.57 16.78 13.81
C SER A 392 -27.31 17.90 14.55
N THR A 393 -26.56 18.92 14.99
CA THR A 393 -27.11 20.07 15.73
C THR A 393 -27.82 21.09 14.84
N LEU A 394 -27.48 21.19 13.56
CA LEU A 394 -28.07 22.14 12.62
C LEU A 394 -29.35 21.57 11.99
N PHE A 395 -29.30 20.34 11.49
CA PHE A 395 -30.40 19.76 10.71
C PHE A 395 -31.36 18.90 11.52
N LEU A 396 -30.96 18.42 12.72
CA LEU A 396 -31.74 17.48 13.55
C LEU A 396 -32.14 16.19 12.82
N ASN A 397 -31.46 15.86 11.74
CA ASN A 397 -31.69 14.69 10.92
C ASN A 397 -30.46 13.78 11.04
N SER A 398 -30.60 12.66 11.76
CA SER A 398 -29.47 11.76 12.02
C SER A 398 -28.93 11.12 10.74
N PRO A 399 -29.75 10.58 9.82
CA PRO A 399 -29.25 10.09 8.52
C PRO A 399 -28.40 11.11 7.76
N LEU A 400 -28.88 12.37 7.63
CA LEU A 400 -28.14 13.41 6.92
C LEU A 400 -26.83 13.80 7.62
N ALA A 401 -26.86 13.88 8.96
CA ALA A 401 -25.68 14.17 9.77
C ALA A 401 -24.60 13.07 9.72
N VAL A 402 -24.99 11.85 9.35
CA VAL A 402 -24.07 10.72 9.19
C VAL A 402 -23.59 10.59 7.74
N ALA A 403 -24.48 10.72 6.76
CA ALA A 403 -24.15 10.50 5.36
C ALA A 403 -23.17 11.55 4.80
N LEU A 404 -23.38 12.83 5.07
CA LEU A 404 -22.57 13.90 4.48
C LEU A 404 -21.08 13.87 4.91
N PRO A 405 -20.73 13.67 6.20
CA PRO A 405 -19.32 13.54 6.60
C PRO A 405 -18.66 12.30 6.03
N ILE A 406 -19.37 11.17 5.92
CA ILE A 406 -18.85 9.95 5.29
C ILE A 406 -18.55 10.21 3.82
N LEU A 407 -19.48 10.82 3.08
CA LEU A 407 -19.27 11.20 1.69
C LEU A 407 -18.10 12.19 1.54
N GLY A 408 -17.99 13.16 2.44
CA GLY A 408 -16.87 14.11 2.47
C GLY A 408 -15.53 13.43 2.73
N TYR A 409 -15.50 12.42 3.60
CA TYR A 409 -14.30 11.61 3.83
C TYR A 409 -13.94 10.78 2.59
N MET A 410 -14.89 10.02 2.03
CA MET A 410 -14.65 9.17 0.85
C MET A 410 -14.29 9.97 -0.40
N GLY A 411 -14.87 11.16 -0.58
CA GLY A 411 -14.59 12.03 -1.72
C GLY A 411 -13.32 12.87 -1.59
N SER A 412 -12.67 12.88 -0.42
CA SER A 412 -11.54 13.76 -0.14
C SER A 412 -10.34 13.50 -1.05
N ASP A 413 -9.96 12.23 -1.23
CA ASP A 413 -8.84 11.84 -2.09
C ASP A 413 -9.13 12.19 -3.55
N MET A 414 -10.36 11.95 -4.02
CA MET A 414 -10.78 12.34 -5.38
C MET A 414 -10.71 13.86 -5.59
N ILE A 415 -11.17 14.64 -4.61
CA ILE A 415 -11.10 16.10 -4.67
C ILE A 415 -9.64 16.57 -4.73
N ASN A 416 -8.78 16.00 -3.89
CA ASN A 416 -7.36 16.35 -3.86
C ASN A 416 -6.66 15.98 -5.18
N MET A 417 -6.93 14.79 -5.72
CA MET A 417 -6.38 14.33 -7.00
C MET A 417 -6.81 15.23 -8.17
N ILE A 418 -8.11 15.57 -8.26
CA ILE A 418 -8.62 16.51 -9.28
C ILE A 418 -7.95 17.88 -9.10
N ALA A 419 -7.81 18.36 -7.86
CA ALA A 419 -7.19 19.64 -7.59
C ALA A 419 -5.72 19.70 -8.04
N ILE A 420 -4.95 18.63 -7.87
CA ILE A 420 -3.57 18.54 -8.35
C ILE A 420 -3.54 18.52 -9.88
N SER A 421 -4.36 17.67 -10.50
CA SER A 421 -4.44 17.52 -11.96
C SER A 421 -4.77 18.83 -12.68
N TYR A 422 -5.71 19.61 -12.12
CA TYR A 422 -6.09 20.92 -12.65
C TYR A 422 -5.34 22.11 -12.04
N LYS A 423 -4.32 21.86 -11.21
CA LYS A 423 -3.47 22.89 -10.55
C LYS A 423 -4.27 23.95 -9.79
N TRP A 424 -5.21 23.50 -8.96
CA TRP A 424 -6.05 24.37 -8.13
C TRP A 424 -5.36 24.77 -6.83
N ASP A 425 -4.56 25.83 -6.89
CA ASP A 425 -3.77 26.33 -5.75
C ASP A 425 -4.59 26.71 -4.51
N TRP A 426 -5.87 27.07 -4.68
CA TRP A 426 -6.74 27.46 -3.56
C TRP A 426 -7.15 26.26 -2.69
N VAL A 427 -7.08 25.02 -3.21
CA VAL A 427 -7.49 23.81 -2.50
C VAL A 427 -6.62 23.53 -1.28
N LYS A 428 -5.38 24.05 -1.25
CA LYS A 428 -4.53 24.00 -0.05
C LYS A 428 -5.14 24.66 1.19
N TYR A 429 -6.13 25.55 1.03
CA TYR A 429 -6.88 26.14 2.15
C TYR A 429 -8.14 25.36 2.53
N PHE A 430 -8.46 24.30 1.78
CA PHE A 430 -9.50 23.36 2.13
C PHE A 430 -8.99 22.40 3.22
N VAL A 431 -9.89 21.72 3.91
CA VAL A 431 -9.53 20.90 5.07
C VAL A 431 -8.85 19.59 4.68
N THR A 432 -9.18 19.02 3.51
CA THR A 432 -8.76 17.67 3.11
C THR A 432 -7.28 17.52 2.79
N PRO A 433 -6.54 18.53 2.27
CA PRO A 433 -5.08 18.40 2.15
C PRO A 433 -4.32 18.49 3.49
N ASN A 434 -4.97 19.00 4.54
CA ASN A 434 -4.31 19.45 5.77
C ASN A 434 -4.57 18.57 6.98
N TRP A 435 -5.58 17.70 6.94
CA TRP A 435 -6.00 16.93 8.10
C TRP A 435 -5.11 15.72 8.41
N ASP A 436 -4.24 15.35 7.48
CA ASP A 436 -3.35 14.19 7.57
C ASP A 436 -1.93 14.69 7.78
N LEU A 437 -1.50 14.71 9.04
CA LEU A 437 -0.17 15.22 9.37
C LEU A 437 0.93 14.16 9.18
N SER A 438 0.59 12.91 8.82
CA SER A 438 1.63 11.88 8.67
C SER A 438 2.50 12.13 7.45
N GLN A 439 2.01 12.91 6.46
CA GLN A 439 2.77 13.31 5.28
C GLN A 439 4.03 14.14 5.60
N TYR A 440 4.07 14.77 6.78
CA TYR A 440 5.22 15.57 7.23
C TYR A 440 6.21 14.78 8.09
N LEU A 441 5.91 13.53 8.43
CA LEU A 441 6.84 12.71 9.21
C LEU A 441 8.09 12.41 8.39
N PHE A 442 9.22 12.34 9.09
CA PHE A 442 10.51 11.90 8.52
C PHE A 442 10.97 12.73 7.31
N GLY A 443 10.63 14.03 7.27
CA GLY A 443 10.99 14.91 6.16
C GLY A 443 10.21 14.65 4.88
N GLY A 444 9.09 13.92 4.95
CA GLY A 444 8.23 13.63 3.81
C GLY A 444 7.77 14.90 3.07
N THR A 445 7.60 14.76 1.76
CA THR A 445 7.08 15.83 0.91
C THR A 445 5.56 15.86 0.97
N PRO A 446 4.95 17.02 1.32
CA PRO A 446 3.51 17.12 1.35
C PRO A 446 2.90 17.05 -0.05
N MET A 447 1.64 16.63 -0.10
CA MET A 447 0.87 16.51 -1.35
C MET A 447 0.72 17.85 -2.10
N PHE A 448 0.66 18.97 -1.38
CA PHE A 448 0.57 20.32 -1.96
C PHE A 448 1.77 21.17 -1.51
N SER A 449 2.43 21.84 -2.46
CA SER A 449 3.54 22.74 -2.13
C SER A 449 3.12 23.95 -1.29
N GLY A 450 4.08 24.42 -0.50
CA GLY A 450 3.89 25.55 0.40
C GLY A 450 3.00 25.22 1.61
N THR A 451 2.64 23.94 1.80
CA THR A 451 2.03 23.49 3.04
C THR A 451 3.12 23.04 4.03
N SER A 452 2.97 23.42 5.29
CA SER A 452 3.81 22.98 6.39
C SER A 452 2.93 22.38 7.49
N ILE A 453 3.54 21.68 8.44
CA ILE A 453 2.81 21.14 9.59
C ILE A 453 2.06 22.24 10.36
N GLU A 454 2.66 23.42 10.55
CA GLU A 454 2.04 24.57 11.23
C GLU A 454 0.88 25.13 10.42
N PHE A 455 1.04 25.24 9.09
CA PHE A 455 -0.02 25.66 8.18
C PHE A 455 -1.22 24.70 8.28
N SER A 456 -0.98 23.40 8.19
CA SER A 456 -2.04 22.39 8.23
C SER A 456 -2.75 22.33 9.57
N ILE A 457 -2.02 22.43 10.69
CA ILE A 457 -2.62 22.54 12.03
C ILE A 457 -3.49 23.80 12.12
N THR A 458 -3.04 24.92 11.57
CA THR A 458 -3.79 26.19 11.59
C THR A 458 -5.09 26.07 10.82
N ILE A 459 -5.05 25.51 9.60
CA ILE A 459 -6.27 25.26 8.80
C ILE A 459 -7.24 24.34 9.54
N CYS A 460 -6.75 23.23 10.10
CA CYS A 460 -7.57 22.31 10.88
C CYS A 460 -8.23 23.03 12.08
N ALA A 461 -7.48 23.84 12.82
CA ALA A 461 -7.99 24.59 13.96
C ALA A 461 -9.09 25.60 13.57
N ILE A 462 -8.93 26.29 12.43
CA ILE A 462 -9.93 27.24 11.91
C ILE A 462 -11.23 26.51 11.57
N TYR A 463 -11.18 25.42 10.80
CA TYR A 463 -12.38 24.65 10.45
C TYR A 463 -13.06 24.06 11.69
N PHE A 464 -12.29 23.52 12.62
CA PHE A 464 -12.80 23.03 13.90
C PHE A 464 -13.53 24.14 14.67
N ALA A 465 -12.93 25.33 14.80
CA ALA A 465 -13.53 26.46 15.49
C ALA A 465 -14.83 26.93 14.83
N ILE A 466 -14.87 27.05 13.51
CA ILE A 466 -16.06 27.45 12.75
C ILE A 466 -17.21 26.46 13.01
N MET A 467 -16.96 25.15 12.86
CA MET A 467 -17.98 24.12 13.06
C MET A 467 -18.46 24.06 14.52
N LEU A 468 -17.55 24.22 15.49
CA LEU A 468 -17.89 24.24 16.90
C LEU A 468 -18.75 25.46 17.27
N VAL A 469 -18.40 26.64 16.78
CA VAL A 469 -19.18 27.87 16.99
C VAL A 469 -20.57 27.74 16.37
N ALA A 470 -20.67 27.25 15.13
CA ALA A 470 -21.94 27.00 14.46
C ALA A 470 -22.84 26.06 15.29
N SER A 471 -22.27 24.98 15.82
CA SER A 471 -22.97 24.02 16.69
C SER A 471 -23.49 24.68 17.98
N ILE A 472 -22.64 25.46 18.66
CA ILE A 472 -22.99 26.13 19.92
C ILE A 472 -24.09 27.17 19.69
N VAL A 473 -23.96 28.01 18.66
CA VAL A 473 -24.93 29.06 18.34
C VAL A 473 -26.28 28.45 17.99
N SER A 474 -26.30 27.43 17.13
CA SER A 474 -27.51 26.70 16.74
C SER A 474 -28.22 26.13 17.97
N PHE A 475 -27.49 25.41 18.83
CA PHE A 475 -28.07 24.76 20.01
C PHE A 475 -28.57 25.76 21.06
N LYS A 476 -27.89 26.90 21.25
CA LYS A 476 -28.34 27.95 22.17
C LYS A 476 -29.63 28.61 21.70
N LYS A 477 -29.68 29.04 20.43
CA LYS A 477 -30.79 29.83 19.89
C LYS A 477 -32.03 29.00 19.58
N ARG A 478 -31.95 27.66 19.61
CA ARG A 478 -33.09 26.81 19.29
C ARG A 478 -34.16 26.82 20.39
N ASN A 479 -35.37 27.16 19.96
CA ASN A 479 -36.58 27.03 20.77
C ASN A 479 -37.01 25.56 20.82
N ILE A 480 -37.33 25.08 22.03
CA ILE A 480 -37.91 23.75 22.20
C ILE A 480 -39.42 23.92 21.99
N LYS A 481 -39.94 23.53 20.83
CA LYS A 481 -41.39 23.58 20.59
C LYS A 481 -42.10 22.59 21.53
N ASN A 482 -43.21 23.04 22.12
CA ASN A 482 -44.21 22.14 22.66
C ASN A 482 -44.94 21.55 21.45
N VAL A 483 -44.53 20.35 21.03
CA VAL A 483 -45.47 19.42 20.39
C VAL A 483 -46.11 18.63 21.51
#